data_AF-A0A2M7Y9W5-F1
#
_entry.id   AF-A0A2M7Y9W5-F1
#
_cell.length_a   1.000
_cell.length_b   1.000
_cell.length_c   1.000
_cell.angle_alpha   90.00
_cell.angle_beta   90.00
_cell.angle_gamma   90.00
#
_symmetry.space_group_name_H-M   'P 1'
#
loop_
_entity.id
_entity.type
_entity.pdbx_description
1 polymer ?
#
loop_
_entity_poly.entity_id
_entity_poly.type
_entity_poly.pdbx_seq_one_letter_code
_entity_poly.pdbx_strand_id
1 'polypeptide(L)'
;MAMATATTAAPSRHDRLAAAISAERAPAGMLPSGLRAALGAWAAWCAAQGRDPDALTPEAAEEFLDHLLAVVANPRSAYAIFAAFQVAASLAWGAPAAAPLAAVLRVSRMTTKAPPAGRWGRAATAVAALRAEWRGSFQALLAASRTRARGAPVIWSAARIASVARALSLYHVAAGSAASATPTAGAFTAWAEALKASGAAPMSIAAYLERALAGFETVLTPGVVYDGPAAVANRWDAHAMREPRRGSPTTRTMPASRVYDTGIAMMTEAEAAPVRRISEATLYRDGLLLALAAALPERARALSALAFEATLYLEADGFIRFAIPAEALKRVERRKAGPGFHARIMNLRLHRALTVWRRDFRPMFDDGAWLFASRINRDHSLTEGSLGEVFRRVTLAKLGCRISVHDIRGCVATEIIETNPSTGPAQAAAVLRHRDRRVTHAFYDHAEGLVACTGWDAVLSGGASGDRPDLDLLSDT
;
A
#
# COMPACT_ATOMS: atom_id res chain seq x y z
N MET A 1 -69.98 28.40 -16.00
CA MET A 1 -68.54 28.64 -16.24
C MET A 1 -67.76 28.17 -15.03
N ALA A 2 -67.35 26.89 -15.03
CA ALA A 2 -66.44 26.37 -14.01
C ALA A 2 -65.01 26.57 -14.52
N MET A 3 -64.23 27.41 -13.85
CA MET A 3 -62.80 27.57 -14.13
C MET A 3 -62.09 26.28 -13.73
N ALA A 4 -61.53 25.59 -14.72
CA ALA A 4 -60.58 24.51 -14.48
C ALA A 4 -59.31 25.11 -13.86
N THR A 5 -59.10 24.85 -12.58
CA THR A 5 -57.84 25.10 -11.89
C THR A 5 -56.78 24.16 -12.48
N ALA A 6 -55.90 24.71 -13.30
CA ALA A 6 -54.72 24.02 -13.78
C ALA A 6 -53.88 23.59 -12.56
N THR A 7 -53.90 22.28 -12.26
CA THR A 7 -52.96 21.68 -11.31
C THR A 7 -51.58 21.73 -11.96
N THR A 8 -50.82 22.79 -11.67
CA THR A 8 -49.38 22.84 -11.99
C THR A 8 -48.71 21.68 -11.26
N ALA A 9 -48.27 20.68 -12.03
CA ALA A 9 -47.49 19.57 -11.53
C ALA A 9 -46.28 20.12 -10.76
N ALA A 10 -45.98 19.54 -9.60
CA ALA A 10 -44.82 19.94 -8.82
C ALA A 10 -43.56 19.84 -9.72
N PRO A 11 -42.69 20.86 -9.75
CA PRO A 11 -41.53 20.86 -10.61
C PRO A 11 -40.67 19.63 -10.33
N SER A 12 -40.22 18.98 -11.40
CA SER A 12 -39.39 17.79 -11.31
C SER A 12 -38.13 18.08 -10.50
N ARG A 13 -37.46 17.05 -9.98
CA ARG A 13 -36.23 17.26 -9.21
C ARG A 13 -35.13 17.88 -10.11
N HIS A 14 -35.17 17.54 -11.40
CA HIS A 14 -34.43 18.19 -12.48
C HIS A 14 -34.71 19.71 -12.60
N ASP A 15 -35.98 20.15 -12.61
CA ASP A 15 -36.36 21.56 -12.75
C ASP A 15 -35.95 22.41 -11.53
N ARG A 16 -36.10 21.84 -10.32
CA ARG A 16 -35.67 22.47 -9.07
C ARG A 16 -34.15 22.67 -9.03
N LEU A 17 -33.39 21.81 -9.70
CA LEU A 17 -31.94 21.93 -9.75
C LEU A 17 -31.44 22.85 -10.86
N ALA A 18 -32.08 22.87 -12.02
CA ALA A 18 -31.78 23.89 -13.04
C ALA A 18 -31.89 25.31 -12.44
N ALA A 19 -32.86 25.51 -11.52
CA ALA A 19 -32.97 26.71 -10.70
C ALA A 19 -31.84 26.85 -9.67
N ALA A 20 -31.45 25.80 -8.95
CA ALA A 20 -30.38 25.85 -7.94
C ALA A 20 -28.95 26.05 -8.53
N ILE A 21 -28.65 25.50 -9.71
CA ILE A 21 -27.39 25.75 -10.44
C ILE A 21 -27.30 27.23 -10.88
N SER A 22 -28.44 27.89 -11.07
CA SER A 22 -28.52 29.31 -11.44
C SER A 22 -28.23 30.26 -10.26
N ALA A 23 -28.26 29.78 -9.01
CA ALA A 23 -28.04 30.57 -7.78
C ALA A 23 -26.60 30.45 -7.23
N GLU A 24 -25.58 30.45 -8.10
CA GLU A 24 -24.14 30.52 -7.75
C GLU A 24 -23.56 29.35 -6.91
N ARG A 25 -24.18 28.16 -6.90
CA ARG A 25 -23.65 26.95 -6.24
C ARG A 25 -22.69 26.11 -7.10
N ALA A 26 -22.09 26.68 -8.15
CA ALA A 26 -21.13 25.94 -8.95
C ALA A 26 -19.81 25.76 -8.18
N PRO A 27 -19.25 24.53 -8.11
CA PRO A 27 -17.94 24.33 -7.51
C PRO A 27 -16.87 25.14 -8.26
N ALA A 28 -15.85 25.61 -7.54
CA ALA A 28 -14.80 26.46 -8.07
C ALA A 28 -14.20 25.89 -9.38
N GLY A 29 -14.18 26.71 -10.44
CA GLY A 29 -13.62 26.36 -11.74
C GLY A 29 -14.59 25.74 -12.77
N MET A 30 -15.89 25.60 -12.46
CA MET A 30 -16.91 25.24 -13.46
C MET A 30 -17.91 26.36 -13.70
N LEU A 31 -18.16 26.67 -14.97
CA LEU A 31 -19.18 27.63 -15.37
C LEU A 31 -20.59 27.00 -15.17
N PRO A 32 -21.52 27.69 -14.49
CA PRO A 32 -22.91 27.22 -14.32
C PRO A 32 -23.59 26.86 -15.65
N SER A 33 -23.25 27.57 -16.74
CA SER A 33 -23.74 27.28 -18.09
C SER A 33 -23.33 25.89 -18.60
N GLY A 34 -22.10 25.45 -18.33
CA GLY A 34 -21.61 24.13 -18.72
C GLY A 34 -22.32 23.01 -17.96
N LEU A 35 -22.61 23.21 -16.67
CA LEU A 35 -23.36 22.26 -15.86
C LEU A 35 -24.81 22.13 -16.34
N ARG A 36 -25.47 23.25 -16.66
CA ARG A 36 -26.83 23.25 -17.23
C ARG A 36 -26.87 22.55 -18.59
N ALA A 37 -25.90 22.81 -19.46
CA ALA A 37 -25.83 22.17 -20.76
C ALA A 37 -25.66 20.64 -20.64
N ALA A 38 -24.81 20.18 -19.72
CA ALA A 38 -24.61 18.75 -19.49
C ALA A 38 -25.85 18.06 -18.90
N LEU A 39 -26.54 18.70 -17.96
CA LEU A 39 -27.80 18.18 -17.41
C LEU A 39 -28.92 18.17 -18.47
N GLY A 40 -29.00 19.22 -19.29
CA GLY A 40 -29.94 19.27 -20.42
C GLY A 40 -29.66 18.20 -21.48
N ALA A 41 -28.38 17.90 -21.75
CA ALA A 41 -28.01 16.81 -22.65
C ALA A 41 -28.46 15.44 -22.13
N TRP A 42 -28.32 15.19 -20.82
CA TRP A 42 -28.86 14.00 -20.16
C TRP A 42 -30.38 13.92 -20.30
N ALA A 43 -31.11 14.99 -19.95
CA ALA A 43 -32.57 15.00 -20.02
C ALA A 43 -33.09 14.80 -21.46
N ALA A 44 -32.45 15.43 -22.45
CA ALA A 44 -32.79 15.25 -23.86
C ALA A 44 -32.55 13.81 -24.34
N TRP A 45 -31.43 13.20 -23.92
CA TRP A 45 -31.15 11.80 -24.20
C TRP A 45 -32.17 10.87 -23.53
N CYS A 46 -32.48 11.07 -22.26
CA CYS A 46 -33.51 10.31 -21.54
C CYS A 46 -34.86 10.37 -22.26
N ALA A 47 -35.31 11.57 -22.64
CA ALA A 47 -36.56 11.76 -23.37
C ALA A 47 -36.57 11.00 -24.71
N ALA A 48 -35.47 11.03 -25.46
CA ALA A 48 -35.34 10.29 -26.72
C ALA A 48 -35.36 8.76 -26.51
N GLN A 49 -34.91 8.27 -25.36
CA GLN A 49 -34.90 6.85 -24.99
C GLN A 49 -36.16 6.41 -24.21
N GLY A 50 -37.13 7.31 -23.96
CA GLY A 50 -38.30 7.01 -23.13
C GLY A 50 -37.96 6.69 -21.67
N ARG A 51 -36.84 7.23 -21.15
CA ARG A 51 -36.35 7.03 -19.78
C ARG A 51 -36.72 8.21 -18.88
N ASP A 52 -36.90 7.93 -17.59
CA ASP A 52 -37.05 8.96 -16.56
C ASP A 52 -35.70 9.64 -16.27
N PRO A 53 -35.55 10.97 -16.47
CA PRO A 53 -34.30 11.68 -16.20
C PRO A 53 -33.90 11.70 -14.72
N ASP A 54 -34.82 11.43 -13.79
CA ASP A 54 -34.54 11.34 -12.36
C ASP A 54 -34.07 9.93 -11.91
N ALA A 55 -34.17 8.91 -12.79
CA ALA A 55 -33.76 7.53 -12.54
C ALA A 55 -32.32 7.26 -12.96
N LEU A 56 -31.35 7.82 -12.23
CA LEU A 56 -29.92 7.61 -12.50
C LEU A 56 -29.45 6.20 -12.10
N THR A 57 -29.25 5.31 -13.08
CA THR A 57 -28.64 3.99 -12.88
C THR A 57 -27.25 3.91 -13.53
N PRO A 58 -26.37 2.98 -13.08
CA PRO A 58 -25.08 2.76 -13.73
C PRO A 58 -25.21 2.42 -15.22
N GLU A 59 -26.18 1.59 -15.59
CA GLU A 59 -26.42 1.16 -16.98
C GLU A 59 -26.84 2.35 -17.86
N ALA A 60 -27.78 3.17 -17.37
CA ALA A 60 -28.20 4.37 -18.10
C ALA A 60 -27.06 5.37 -18.26
N ALA A 61 -26.17 5.47 -17.26
CA ALA A 61 -24.98 6.30 -17.34
C ALA A 61 -23.95 5.77 -18.36
N GLU A 62 -23.75 4.45 -18.44
CA GLU A 62 -22.89 3.84 -19.48
C GLU A 62 -23.43 4.12 -20.88
N GLU A 63 -24.71 3.85 -21.10
CA GLU A 63 -25.37 4.09 -22.40
C GLU A 63 -25.33 5.58 -22.79
N PHE A 64 -25.48 6.50 -21.84
CA PHE A 64 -25.35 7.93 -22.12
C PHE A 64 -23.92 8.32 -22.49
N LEU A 65 -22.90 7.76 -21.84
CA LEU A 65 -21.51 8.01 -22.22
C LEU A 65 -21.23 7.48 -23.63
N ASP A 66 -21.71 6.28 -23.95
CA ASP A 66 -21.57 5.68 -25.28
C ASP A 66 -22.26 6.53 -26.35
N HIS A 67 -23.45 7.04 -26.05
CA HIS A 67 -24.15 8.00 -26.91
C HIS A 67 -23.30 9.25 -27.14
N LEU A 68 -22.76 9.88 -26.09
CA LEU A 68 -21.89 11.05 -26.23
C LEU A 68 -20.65 10.75 -27.07
N LEU A 69 -20.03 9.58 -26.90
CA LEU A 69 -18.86 9.16 -27.70
C LEU A 69 -19.21 8.92 -29.17
N ALA A 70 -20.46 8.54 -29.47
CA ALA A 70 -20.94 8.35 -30.83
C ALA A 70 -21.30 9.66 -31.53
N VAL A 71 -21.91 10.63 -30.82
CA VAL A 71 -22.46 11.86 -31.43
C VAL A 71 -21.53 13.08 -31.34
N VAL A 72 -20.58 13.09 -30.41
CA VAL A 72 -19.63 14.19 -30.26
C VAL A 72 -18.35 13.87 -31.02
N ALA A 73 -18.03 14.68 -32.03
CA ALA A 73 -16.90 14.45 -32.94
C ALA A 73 -15.54 14.24 -32.26
N ASN A 74 -15.32 14.83 -31.08
CA ASN A 74 -14.09 14.67 -30.30
C ASN A 74 -14.37 13.90 -29.00
N PRO A 75 -13.75 12.72 -28.80
CA PRO A 75 -13.90 11.94 -27.57
C PRO A 75 -13.55 12.71 -26.29
N ARG A 76 -12.56 13.63 -26.34
CA ARG A 76 -12.21 14.46 -25.18
C ARG A 76 -13.37 15.37 -24.76
N SER A 77 -14.12 15.90 -25.73
CA SER A 77 -15.30 16.73 -25.47
C SER A 77 -16.45 15.91 -24.91
N ALA A 78 -16.69 14.70 -25.42
CA ALA A 78 -17.67 13.76 -24.85
C ALA A 78 -17.38 13.49 -23.36
N TYR A 79 -16.12 13.18 -23.04
CA TYR A 79 -15.68 13.00 -21.66
C TYR A 79 -15.82 14.23 -20.78
N ALA A 80 -15.62 15.43 -21.34
CA ALA A 80 -15.79 16.69 -20.60
C ALA A 80 -17.26 16.96 -20.30
N ILE A 81 -18.16 16.71 -21.25
CA ILE A 81 -19.62 16.82 -21.06
C ILE A 81 -20.07 15.84 -19.98
N PHE A 82 -19.64 14.58 -20.06
CA PHE A 82 -20.00 13.57 -19.06
C PHE A 82 -19.43 13.90 -17.67
N ALA A 83 -18.21 14.44 -17.59
CA ALA A 83 -17.64 14.91 -16.32
C ALA A 83 -18.41 16.11 -15.74
N ALA A 84 -18.88 17.04 -16.57
CA ALA A 84 -19.75 18.12 -16.15
C ALA A 84 -21.12 17.59 -15.69
N PHE A 85 -21.66 16.59 -16.38
CA PHE A 85 -22.88 15.89 -15.97
C PHE A 85 -22.70 15.24 -14.59
N GLN A 86 -21.57 14.59 -14.31
CA GLN A 86 -21.30 14.04 -12.98
C GLN A 86 -21.37 15.08 -11.86
N VAL A 87 -20.84 16.29 -12.11
CA VAL A 87 -20.91 17.39 -11.14
C VAL A 87 -22.35 17.87 -10.97
N ALA A 88 -23.06 18.12 -12.08
CA ALA A 88 -24.46 18.51 -12.04
C ALA A 88 -25.32 17.47 -11.31
N ALA A 89 -25.09 16.19 -11.59
CA ALA A 89 -25.73 15.04 -10.95
C ALA A 89 -25.48 14.99 -9.43
N SER A 90 -24.25 15.30 -9.01
CA SER A 90 -23.90 15.33 -7.57
C SER A 90 -24.64 16.46 -6.85
N LEU A 91 -24.83 17.61 -7.51
CA LEU A 91 -25.66 18.70 -6.98
C LEU A 91 -27.16 18.32 -6.97
N ALA A 92 -27.62 17.58 -7.99
CA ALA A 92 -29.00 17.14 -8.21
C ALA A 92 -29.50 16.15 -7.17
N TRP A 93 -28.76 15.05 -7.09
CA TRP A 93 -29.18 13.81 -6.45
C TRP A 93 -28.31 13.49 -5.23
N GLY A 94 -27.27 14.30 -4.98
CA GLY A 94 -26.28 14.12 -3.93
C GLY A 94 -25.07 13.32 -4.41
N ALA A 95 -23.92 13.59 -3.80
CA ALA A 95 -22.66 12.93 -4.15
C ALA A 95 -22.71 11.38 -4.07
N PRO A 96 -23.41 10.73 -3.10
CA PRO A 96 -23.53 9.27 -3.09
C PRO A 96 -24.29 8.71 -4.29
N ALA A 97 -25.40 9.34 -4.70
CA ALA A 97 -26.22 8.88 -5.81
C ALA A 97 -25.49 9.02 -7.16
N ALA A 98 -24.67 10.07 -7.31
CA ALA A 98 -23.88 10.31 -8.52
C ALA A 98 -22.53 9.57 -8.56
N ALA A 99 -22.14 8.89 -7.48
CA ALA A 99 -20.85 8.18 -7.39
C ALA A 99 -20.63 7.12 -8.49
N PRO A 100 -21.65 6.35 -8.95
CA PRO A 100 -21.49 5.38 -10.03
C PRO A 100 -20.97 5.99 -11.33
N LEU A 101 -21.25 7.27 -11.61
CA LEU A 101 -20.73 7.99 -12.79
C LEU A 101 -19.21 8.04 -12.83
N ALA A 102 -18.55 8.02 -11.66
CA ALA A 102 -17.09 7.96 -11.59
C ALA A 102 -16.55 6.61 -12.10
N ALA A 103 -17.27 5.51 -11.85
CA ALA A 103 -16.89 4.18 -12.32
C ALA A 103 -17.00 4.12 -13.85
N VAL A 104 -18.10 4.63 -14.42
CA VAL A 104 -18.32 4.71 -15.87
C VAL A 104 -17.21 5.51 -16.57
N LEU A 105 -16.89 6.71 -16.06
CA LEU A 105 -15.79 7.54 -16.58
C LEU A 105 -14.42 6.86 -16.44
N ARG A 106 -14.22 6.08 -15.38
CA ARG A 106 -12.97 5.37 -15.19
C ARG A 106 -12.85 4.24 -16.20
N VAL A 107 -13.83 3.35 -16.25
CA VAL A 107 -13.81 2.13 -17.08
C VAL A 107 -13.60 2.47 -18.56
N SER A 108 -14.34 3.46 -19.07
CA SER A 108 -14.20 3.94 -20.46
C SER A 108 -12.81 4.44 -20.84
N ARG A 109 -12.01 4.90 -19.87
CA ARG A 109 -10.64 5.42 -20.08
C ARG A 109 -9.54 4.39 -19.85
N MET A 110 -9.88 3.21 -19.35
CA MET A 110 -8.87 2.19 -19.03
C MET A 110 -8.41 1.46 -20.28
N THR A 111 -7.11 1.22 -20.37
CA THR A 111 -6.54 0.29 -21.35
C THR A 111 -6.37 -1.07 -20.69
N THR A 112 -6.90 -2.12 -21.31
CA THR A 112 -6.76 -3.48 -20.80
C THR A 112 -5.30 -3.91 -20.96
N LYS A 113 -4.57 -3.98 -19.84
CA LYS A 113 -3.20 -4.51 -19.82
C LYS A 113 -3.22 -5.94 -19.32
N ALA A 114 -2.47 -6.82 -20.00
CA ALA A 114 -2.28 -8.19 -19.54
C ALA A 114 -1.77 -8.19 -18.08
N PRO A 115 -2.30 -9.08 -17.22
CA PRO A 115 -1.90 -9.13 -15.83
C PRO A 115 -0.38 -9.40 -15.75
N PRO A 116 0.35 -8.71 -14.86
CA PRO A 116 1.77 -8.95 -14.71
C PRO A 116 2.00 -10.38 -14.23
N ALA A 117 3.10 -10.99 -14.70
CA ALA A 117 3.49 -12.33 -14.27
C ALA A 117 3.50 -12.43 -12.73
N GLY A 118 2.80 -13.44 -12.19
CA GLY A 118 2.74 -13.69 -10.75
C GLY A 118 4.12 -14.01 -10.14
N ARG A 119 4.18 -14.21 -8.82
CA ARG A 119 5.46 -14.45 -8.11
C ARG A 119 6.31 -15.57 -8.73
N TRP A 120 5.66 -16.65 -9.16
CA TRP A 120 6.31 -17.80 -9.78
C TRP A 120 6.70 -17.53 -11.23
N GLY A 121 5.91 -16.77 -11.99
CA GLY A 121 6.27 -16.36 -13.35
C GLY A 121 7.54 -15.50 -13.36
N ARG A 122 7.66 -14.55 -12.43
CA ARG A 122 8.90 -13.75 -12.27
C ARG A 122 10.12 -14.59 -11.90
N ALA A 123 9.93 -15.62 -11.08
CA ALA A 123 10.99 -16.58 -10.76
C ALA A 123 11.38 -17.42 -11.98
N ALA A 124 10.39 -17.89 -12.75
CA ALA A 124 10.62 -18.62 -14.00
C ALA A 124 11.41 -17.79 -15.01
N THR A 125 11.06 -16.51 -15.21
CA THR A 125 11.81 -15.58 -16.07
C THR A 125 13.26 -15.41 -15.60
N ALA A 126 13.49 -15.25 -14.29
CA ALA A 126 14.84 -15.13 -13.75
C ALA A 126 15.66 -16.42 -13.94
N VAL A 127 15.04 -17.60 -13.77
CA VAL A 127 15.68 -18.90 -14.02
C VAL A 127 15.99 -19.10 -15.51
N ALA A 128 15.10 -18.66 -16.41
CA ALA A 128 15.33 -18.76 -17.85
C ALA A 128 16.57 -17.96 -18.30
N ALA A 129 16.87 -16.84 -17.63
CA ALA A 129 18.03 -15.99 -17.89
C ALA A 129 19.35 -16.52 -17.31
N LEU A 130 19.34 -17.66 -16.62
CA LEU A 130 20.58 -18.35 -16.21
C LEU A 130 21.28 -18.94 -17.43
N ARG A 131 22.61 -19.13 -17.31
CA ARG A 131 23.36 -19.94 -18.27
C ARG A 131 22.82 -21.38 -18.32
N ALA A 132 23.01 -22.03 -19.47
CA ALA A 132 22.33 -23.29 -19.80
C ALA A 132 22.57 -24.39 -18.76
N GLU A 133 23.78 -24.51 -18.25
CA GLU A 133 24.25 -25.54 -17.33
C GLU A 133 23.61 -25.41 -15.94
N TRP A 134 23.21 -24.21 -15.53
CA TRP A 134 22.57 -23.96 -14.23
C TRP A 134 21.04 -24.06 -14.29
N ARG A 135 20.48 -23.94 -15.50
CA ARG A 135 19.03 -23.79 -15.70
C ARG A 135 18.26 -25.03 -15.24
N GLY A 136 18.77 -26.23 -15.52
CA GLY A 136 18.11 -27.50 -15.18
C GLY A 136 17.87 -27.65 -13.67
N SER A 137 18.91 -27.48 -12.85
CA SER A 137 18.80 -27.59 -11.39
C SER A 137 17.84 -26.54 -10.79
N PHE A 138 17.87 -25.31 -11.32
CA PHE A 138 16.96 -24.26 -10.86
C PHE A 138 15.51 -24.46 -11.33
N GLN A 139 15.28 -25.07 -12.50
CA GLN A 139 13.94 -25.47 -12.93
C GLN A 139 13.36 -26.57 -12.03
N ALA A 140 14.17 -27.56 -11.65
CA ALA A 140 13.78 -28.59 -10.70
C ALA A 140 13.43 -27.99 -9.32
N LEU A 141 14.28 -27.08 -8.80
CA LEU A 141 14.00 -26.37 -7.56
C LEU A 141 12.72 -25.52 -7.64
N LEU A 142 12.50 -24.84 -8.77
CA LEU A 142 11.29 -24.03 -9.01
C LEU A 142 10.03 -24.90 -8.98
N ALA A 143 10.04 -26.04 -9.66
CA ALA A 143 8.93 -26.99 -9.67
C ALA A 143 8.65 -27.55 -8.27
N ALA A 144 9.67 -28.06 -7.58
CA ALA A 144 9.57 -28.59 -6.22
C ALA A 144 9.08 -27.53 -5.23
N SER A 145 9.59 -26.30 -5.33
CA SER A 145 9.20 -25.19 -4.45
C SER A 145 7.77 -24.72 -4.70
N ARG A 146 7.30 -24.74 -5.95
CA ARG A 146 5.93 -24.35 -6.31
C ARG A 146 4.89 -25.31 -5.74
N THR A 147 5.17 -26.61 -5.79
CA THR A 147 4.28 -27.67 -5.27
C THR A 147 4.53 -27.98 -3.80
N ARG A 148 5.61 -27.44 -3.21
CA ARG A 148 6.07 -27.75 -1.85
C ARG A 148 6.28 -29.26 -1.66
N ALA A 149 6.91 -29.89 -2.66
CA ALA A 149 7.10 -31.33 -2.72
C ALA A 149 7.66 -31.90 -1.40
N ARG A 150 7.01 -32.93 -0.86
CA ARG A 150 7.50 -33.64 0.34
C ARG A 150 8.80 -34.37 -0.02
N GLY A 151 9.78 -34.32 0.88
CA GLY A 151 11.08 -34.97 0.68
C GLY A 151 12.07 -34.20 -0.20
N ALA A 152 11.67 -33.07 -0.81
CA ALA A 152 12.61 -32.22 -1.53
C ALA A 152 13.69 -31.69 -0.55
N PRO A 153 14.99 -31.75 -0.92
CA PRO A 153 16.08 -31.37 -0.02
C PRO A 153 16.05 -29.88 0.32
N VAL A 154 15.59 -29.05 -0.62
CA VAL A 154 15.51 -27.60 -0.46
C VAL A 154 14.19 -27.10 -1.04
N ILE A 155 13.52 -26.22 -0.29
CA ILE A 155 12.32 -25.50 -0.73
C ILE A 155 12.52 -24.01 -0.48
N TRP A 156 12.56 -23.24 -1.56
CA TRP A 156 12.75 -21.80 -1.52
C TRP A 156 11.49 -21.03 -1.90
N SER A 157 11.35 -19.82 -1.37
CA SER A 157 10.30 -18.93 -1.87
C SER A 157 10.60 -18.49 -3.31
N ALA A 158 9.57 -18.22 -4.11
CA ALA A 158 9.72 -17.68 -5.46
C ALA A 158 10.63 -16.43 -5.51
N ALA A 159 10.55 -15.56 -4.49
CA ALA A 159 11.39 -14.38 -4.38
C ALA A 159 12.87 -14.73 -4.18
N ARG A 160 13.17 -15.74 -3.35
CA ARG A 160 14.55 -16.21 -3.13
C ARG A 160 15.12 -16.86 -4.39
N ILE A 161 14.34 -17.70 -5.07
CA ILE A 161 14.75 -18.30 -6.36
C ILE A 161 15.08 -17.21 -7.36
N ALA A 162 14.18 -16.23 -7.54
CA ALA A 162 14.41 -15.11 -8.45
C ALA A 162 15.63 -14.27 -8.07
N SER A 163 15.86 -13.99 -6.77
CA SER A 163 16.99 -13.17 -6.34
C SER A 163 18.32 -13.89 -6.46
N VAL A 164 18.36 -15.20 -6.16
CA VAL A 164 19.55 -16.04 -6.36
C VAL A 164 19.85 -16.18 -7.85
N ALA A 165 18.85 -16.48 -8.67
CA ALA A 165 19.05 -16.61 -10.10
C ALA A 165 19.62 -15.32 -10.73
N ARG A 166 19.09 -14.15 -10.35
CA ARG A 166 19.66 -12.87 -10.80
C ARG A 166 21.08 -12.63 -10.30
N ALA A 167 21.38 -12.96 -9.04
CA ALA A 167 22.72 -12.81 -8.49
C ALA A 167 23.73 -13.70 -9.24
N LEU A 168 23.34 -14.94 -9.57
CA LEU A 168 24.14 -15.85 -10.39
C LEU A 168 24.34 -15.32 -11.81
N SER A 169 23.30 -14.79 -12.47
CA SER A 169 23.45 -14.16 -13.80
C SER A 169 24.42 -12.97 -13.75
N LEU A 170 24.33 -12.10 -12.74
CA LEU A 170 25.26 -10.97 -12.57
C LEU A 170 26.68 -11.43 -12.29
N TYR A 171 26.85 -12.44 -11.43
CA TYR A 171 28.16 -13.03 -11.16
C TYR A 171 28.77 -13.63 -12.43
N HIS A 172 27.98 -14.34 -13.24
CA HIS A 172 28.44 -14.90 -14.50
C HIS A 172 28.93 -13.82 -15.47
N VAL A 173 28.18 -12.72 -15.61
CA VAL A 173 28.61 -11.56 -16.41
C VAL A 173 29.93 -10.99 -15.90
N ALA A 174 30.09 -10.86 -14.57
CA ALA A 174 31.32 -10.35 -13.97
C ALA A 174 32.52 -11.31 -14.11
N ALA A 175 32.28 -12.62 -14.08
CA ALA A 175 33.31 -13.64 -14.22
C ALA A 175 33.79 -13.85 -15.68
N GLY A 176 33.09 -13.29 -16.67
CA GLY A 176 33.44 -13.41 -18.09
C GLY A 176 33.27 -14.82 -18.66
N SER A 177 34.01 -15.14 -19.72
CA SER A 177 33.94 -16.41 -20.47
C SER A 177 34.68 -17.59 -19.82
N ALA A 178 35.10 -17.45 -18.54
CA ALA A 178 35.82 -18.52 -17.84
C ALA A 178 34.97 -19.81 -17.77
N ALA A 179 35.53 -20.91 -18.28
CA ALA A 179 34.81 -22.16 -18.55
C ALA A 179 34.11 -22.77 -17.32
N SER A 180 34.64 -22.62 -16.10
CA SER A 180 34.03 -23.25 -14.91
C SER A 180 33.04 -22.35 -14.14
N ALA A 181 33.12 -21.01 -14.30
CA ALA A 181 32.40 -20.01 -13.50
C ALA A 181 32.17 -20.40 -12.02
N THR A 182 33.12 -21.13 -11.43
CA THR A 182 33.02 -21.66 -10.07
C THR A 182 33.46 -20.55 -9.12
N PRO A 183 32.77 -20.33 -7.99
CA PRO A 183 33.11 -19.25 -7.09
C PRO A 183 34.47 -19.50 -6.44
N THR A 184 35.37 -18.53 -6.56
CA THR A 184 36.66 -18.48 -5.84
C THR A 184 36.73 -17.19 -5.03
N ALA A 185 37.59 -17.15 -4.02
CA ALA A 185 37.80 -15.94 -3.22
C ALA A 185 38.22 -14.75 -4.10
N GLY A 186 39.11 -14.99 -5.08
CA GLY A 186 39.55 -13.98 -6.03
C GLY A 186 38.40 -13.46 -6.90
N ALA A 187 37.58 -14.35 -7.46
CA ALA A 187 36.44 -13.96 -8.30
C ALA A 187 35.37 -13.19 -7.51
N PHE A 188 35.06 -13.62 -6.28
CA PHE A 188 34.11 -12.89 -5.41
C PHE A 188 34.66 -11.53 -4.98
N THR A 189 35.97 -11.42 -4.71
CA THR A 189 36.61 -10.15 -4.39
C THR A 189 36.53 -9.19 -5.57
N ALA A 190 36.93 -9.63 -6.76
CA ALA A 190 36.85 -8.82 -7.98
C ALA A 190 35.42 -8.37 -8.29
N TRP A 191 34.44 -9.27 -8.16
CA TRP A 191 33.03 -8.93 -8.37
C TRP A 191 32.52 -7.94 -7.33
N ALA A 192 32.89 -8.09 -6.06
CA ALA A 192 32.50 -7.16 -5.00
C ALA A 192 33.05 -5.75 -5.22
N GLU A 193 34.31 -5.63 -5.65
CA GLU A 193 34.90 -4.34 -6.00
C GLU A 193 34.25 -3.73 -7.25
N ALA A 194 33.89 -4.54 -8.25
CA ALA A 194 33.14 -4.06 -9.40
C ALA A 194 31.74 -3.53 -9.00
N LEU A 195 31.03 -4.23 -8.10
CA LEU A 195 29.76 -3.76 -7.55
C LEU A 195 29.94 -2.45 -6.78
N LYS A 196 31.00 -2.33 -5.98
CA LYS A 196 31.34 -1.10 -5.25
C LYS A 196 31.61 0.05 -6.23
N ALA A 197 32.41 -0.18 -7.28
CA ALA A 197 32.70 0.80 -8.32
C ALA A 197 31.44 1.25 -9.08
N SER A 198 30.43 0.37 -9.21
CA SER A 198 29.11 0.72 -9.76
C SER A 198 28.19 1.47 -8.79
N GLY A 199 28.67 1.79 -7.58
CA GLY A 199 27.91 2.53 -6.56
C GLY A 199 27.00 1.68 -5.68
N ALA A 200 27.15 0.35 -5.67
CA ALA A 200 26.38 -0.51 -4.77
C ALA A 200 26.76 -0.28 -3.30
N ALA A 201 25.76 -0.14 -2.43
CA ALA A 201 25.99 -0.06 -0.99
C ALA A 201 26.59 -1.36 -0.43
N PRO A 202 27.43 -1.33 0.62
CA PRO A 202 28.05 -2.53 1.18
C PRO A 202 27.08 -3.65 1.56
N MET A 203 25.91 -3.30 2.10
CA MET A 203 24.84 -4.25 2.41
C MET A 203 24.31 -4.98 1.16
N SER A 204 24.20 -4.26 0.04
CA SER A 204 23.78 -4.85 -1.24
C SER A 204 24.85 -5.78 -1.79
N ILE A 205 26.13 -5.42 -1.66
CA ILE A 205 27.26 -6.25 -2.08
C ILE A 205 27.26 -7.56 -1.29
N ALA A 206 27.23 -7.49 0.05
CA ALA A 206 27.14 -8.67 0.92
C ALA A 206 25.96 -9.58 0.52
N ALA A 207 24.79 -8.99 0.27
CA ALA A 207 23.61 -9.74 -0.13
C ALA A 207 23.69 -10.36 -1.53
N TYR A 208 24.43 -9.78 -2.49
CA TYR A 208 24.66 -10.40 -3.79
C TYR A 208 25.60 -11.60 -3.68
N LEU A 209 26.70 -11.45 -2.93
CA LEU A 209 27.67 -12.52 -2.70
C LEU A 209 27.01 -13.72 -2.00
N GLU A 210 26.27 -13.47 -0.90
CA GLU A 210 25.54 -14.51 -0.17
C GLU A 210 24.55 -15.27 -1.06
N ARG A 211 23.81 -14.55 -1.92
CA ARG A 211 22.84 -15.18 -2.82
C ARG A 211 23.51 -16.05 -3.87
N ALA A 212 24.59 -15.57 -4.48
CA ALA A 212 25.34 -16.35 -5.45
C ALA A 212 25.92 -17.62 -4.79
N LEU A 213 26.57 -17.45 -3.63
CA LEU A 213 27.13 -18.56 -2.86
C LEU A 213 26.08 -19.61 -2.49
N ALA A 214 24.94 -19.18 -1.95
CA ALA A 214 23.85 -20.10 -1.65
C ALA A 214 23.34 -20.83 -2.90
N GLY A 215 23.32 -20.18 -4.06
CA GLY A 215 22.99 -20.81 -5.34
C GLY A 215 23.92 -21.98 -5.67
N PHE A 216 25.22 -21.80 -5.46
CA PHE A 216 26.21 -22.87 -5.63
C PHE A 216 26.01 -23.98 -4.60
N GLU A 217 26.12 -23.66 -3.31
CA GLU A 217 26.16 -24.65 -2.22
C GLU A 217 24.89 -25.47 -2.05
N THR A 218 23.73 -24.92 -2.44
CA THR A 218 22.44 -25.59 -2.18
C THR A 218 21.74 -26.12 -3.43
N VAL A 219 22.10 -25.63 -4.62
CA VAL A 219 21.39 -25.97 -5.87
C VAL A 219 22.30 -26.57 -6.92
N LEU A 220 23.47 -25.96 -7.17
CA LEU A 220 24.35 -26.39 -8.27
C LEU A 220 25.28 -27.52 -7.84
N THR A 221 25.85 -27.43 -6.64
CA THR A 221 26.79 -28.41 -6.08
C THR A 221 26.44 -28.70 -4.61
N PRO A 222 25.29 -29.36 -4.35
CA PRO A 222 24.87 -29.67 -2.99
C PRO A 222 25.95 -30.44 -2.21
N GLY A 223 26.27 -29.98 -1.01
CA GLY A 223 27.27 -30.62 -0.14
C GLY A 223 28.71 -30.16 -0.33
N VAL A 224 28.98 -29.32 -1.33
CA VAL A 224 30.28 -28.62 -1.47
C VAL A 224 30.25 -27.33 -0.68
N VAL A 225 31.32 -27.06 0.06
CA VAL A 225 31.53 -25.82 0.83
C VAL A 225 32.56 -24.95 0.14
N TYR A 226 32.30 -23.65 0.03
CA TYR A 226 33.24 -22.70 -0.59
C TYR A 226 33.77 -21.68 0.43
N ASP A 227 34.71 -22.11 1.28
CA ASP A 227 35.23 -21.31 2.40
C ASP A 227 35.80 -19.95 1.98
N GLY A 228 36.55 -19.91 0.87
CA GLY A 228 37.13 -18.67 0.33
C GLY A 228 36.06 -17.63 -0.05
N PRO A 229 35.13 -17.95 -0.97
CA PRO A 229 33.95 -17.12 -1.26
C PRO A 229 33.13 -16.73 -0.02
N ALA A 230 32.91 -17.66 0.92
CA ALA A 230 32.19 -17.40 2.15
C ALA A 230 32.88 -16.35 3.03
N ALA A 231 34.21 -16.43 3.17
CA ALA A 231 35.00 -15.43 3.90
C ALA A 231 34.87 -14.02 3.29
N VAL A 232 34.85 -13.91 1.95
CA VAL A 232 34.64 -12.64 1.26
C VAL A 232 33.23 -12.09 1.53
N ALA A 233 32.20 -12.93 1.43
CA ALA A 233 30.82 -12.52 1.74
C ALA A 233 30.68 -12.04 3.20
N ASN A 234 31.24 -12.77 4.16
CA ASN A 234 31.22 -12.44 5.58
C ASN A 234 31.98 -11.13 5.88
N ARG A 235 33.11 -10.89 5.20
CA ARG A 235 33.87 -9.63 5.34
C ARG A 235 33.03 -8.43 4.90
N TRP A 236 32.30 -8.56 3.79
CA TRP A 236 31.41 -7.51 3.30
C TRP A 236 30.19 -7.30 4.20
N ASP A 237 29.63 -8.37 4.78
CA ASP A 237 28.55 -8.26 5.78
C ASP A 237 29.04 -7.51 7.03
N ALA A 238 30.20 -7.90 7.58
CA ALA A 238 30.82 -7.22 8.71
C ALA A 238 31.22 -5.76 8.41
N HIS A 239 31.57 -5.44 7.16
CA HIS A 239 31.78 -4.07 6.74
C HIS A 239 30.46 -3.29 6.71
N ALA A 240 29.40 -3.88 6.14
CA ALA A 240 28.08 -3.27 6.06
C ALA A 240 27.44 -3.01 7.43
N MET A 241 27.74 -3.82 8.45
CA MET A 241 27.27 -3.60 9.82
C MET A 241 28.00 -2.47 10.55
N ARG A 242 29.22 -2.12 10.11
CA ARG A 242 30.01 -1.01 10.70
C ARG A 242 29.68 0.34 10.09
N GLU A 243 29.17 0.37 8.86
CA GLU A 243 28.75 1.62 8.25
C GLU A 243 27.41 2.11 8.86
N PRO A 244 27.29 3.42 9.14
CA PRO A 244 26.01 3.99 9.50
C PRO A 244 25.00 3.68 8.38
N ARG A 245 23.85 3.10 8.75
CA ARG A 245 22.78 2.86 7.76
C ARG A 245 22.41 4.21 7.14
N ARG A 246 22.62 4.36 5.83
CA ARG A 246 22.16 5.54 5.08
C ARG A 246 20.66 5.76 5.35
N GLY A 247 20.32 6.87 6.02
CA GLY A 247 18.96 7.23 6.43
C GLY A 247 18.52 6.66 7.78
N SER A 248 19.34 6.86 8.83
CA SER A 248 19.08 6.50 10.23
C SER A 248 17.64 6.79 10.69
N PRO A 249 17.02 5.93 11.55
CA PRO A 249 15.64 6.03 12.04
C PRO A 249 15.25 7.36 12.69
N THR A 250 16.21 8.13 13.18
CA THR A 250 15.96 9.37 13.95
C THR A 250 15.26 10.48 13.17
N THR A 251 15.13 10.36 11.85
CA THR A 251 14.35 11.29 11.00
C THR A 251 12.99 10.74 10.55
N ARG A 252 12.61 9.53 11.00
CA ARG A 252 11.37 8.83 10.61
C ARG A 252 10.53 8.36 11.79
N THR A 253 10.82 8.81 13.00
CA THR A 253 10.02 8.53 14.19
C THR A 253 8.91 9.57 14.32
N MET A 254 7.66 9.09 14.36
CA MET A 254 6.50 9.88 14.75
C MET A 254 5.49 8.97 15.44
N PRO A 255 4.57 9.52 16.26
CA PRO A 255 3.49 8.73 16.82
C PRO A 255 2.68 8.05 15.70
N ALA A 256 2.45 6.75 15.82
CA ALA A 256 1.60 6.01 14.90
C ALA A 256 0.14 6.48 14.99
N SER A 257 -0.30 6.98 16.16
CA SER A 257 -1.57 7.70 16.32
C SER A 257 -1.71 8.87 15.35
N ARG A 258 -0.64 9.67 15.13
CA ARG A 258 -0.66 10.77 14.16
C ARG A 258 -0.88 10.27 12.72
N VAL A 259 -0.27 9.15 12.35
CA VAL A 259 -0.47 8.51 11.04
C VAL A 259 -1.91 8.00 10.92
N TYR A 260 -2.43 7.39 11.99
CA TYR A 260 -3.81 6.91 12.06
C TYR A 260 -4.82 8.06 11.87
N ASP A 261 -4.70 9.13 12.65
CA ASP A 261 -5.62 10.27 12.61
C ASP A 261 -5.55 11.02 11.29
N THR A 262 -4.36 11.12 10.68
CA THR A 262 -4.22 11.66 9.32
C THR A 262 -4.98 10.82 8.31
N GLY A 263 -4.91 9.49 8.42
CA GLY A 263 -5.70 8.58 7.59
C GLY A 263 -7.20 8.78 7.75
N ILE A 264 -7.68 8.94 8.99
CA ILE A 264 -9.09 9.24 9.29
C ILE A 264 -9.49 10.60 8.71
N ALA A 265 -8.68 11.64 8.87
CA ALA A 265 -8.95 12.97 8.34
C ALA A 265 -9.08 12.98 6.80
N MET A 266 -8.22 12.22 6.10
CA MET A 266 -8.33 12.05 4.64
C MET A 266 -9.63 11.37 4.22
N MET A 267 -10.10 10.39 4.99
CA MET A 267 -11.38 9.73 4.71
C MET A 267 -12.55 10.69 4.95
N THR A 268 -12.52 11.47 6.02
CA THR A 268 -13.50 12.54 6.29
C THR A 268 -13.51 13.60 5.17
N GLU A 269 -12.34 14.00 4.67
CA GLU A 269 -12.19 14.93 3.53
C GLU A 269 -12.86 14.37 2.27
N ALA A 270 -12.66 13.08 1.98
CA ALA A 270 -13.30 12.41 0.86
C ALA A 270 -14.83 12.27 1.03
N GLU A 271 -15.33 12.03 2.27
CA GLU A 271 -16.76 11.98 2.58
C GLU A 271 -17.45 13.33 2.40
N ALA A 272 -16.78 14.41 2.79
CA ALA A 272 -17.29 15.78 2.72
C ALA A 272 -17.24 16.38 1.31
N ALA A 273 -16.58 15.72 0.35
CA ALA A 273 -16.46 16.24 -1.00
C ALA A 273 -17.83 16.38 -1.69
N PRO A 274 -18.14 17.54 -2.29
CA PRO A 274 -19.42 17.78 -2.94
C PRO A 274 -19.64 16.91 -4.18
N VAL A 275 -18.56 16.37 -4.75
CA VAL A 275 -18.57 15.46 -5.89
C VAL A 275 -17.64 14.30 -5.58
N ARG A 276 -18.14 13.06 -5.69
CA ARG A 276 -17.33 11.85 -5.52
C ARG A 276 -16.78 11.41 -6.88
N ARG A 277 -15.55 11.82 -7.21
CA ARG A 277 -14.82 11.31 -8.38
C ARG A 277 -13.84 10.23 -7.94
N ILE A 278 -13.18 9.61 -8.91
CA ILE A 278 -12.16 8.60 -8.62
C ILE A 278 -10.99 9.15 -7.78
N SER A 279 -10.75 10.47 -7.80
CA SER A 279 -9.79 11.16 -6.93
C SER A 279 -10.18 11.08 -5.46
N GLU A 280 -11.44 11.35 -5.13
CA GLU A 280 -11.98 11.30 -3.77
C GLU A 280 -12.01 9.85 -3.26
N ALA A 281 -12.40 8.90 -4.11
CA ALA A 281 -12.30 7.48 -3.77
C ALA A 281 -10.84 7.02 -3.56
N THR A 282 -9.90 7.57 -4.33
CA THR A 282 -8.46 7.32 -4.15
C THR A 282 -7.95 7.94 -2.84
N LEU A 283 -8.39 9.15 -2.49
CA LEU A 283 -8.06 9.80 -1.23
C LEU A 283 -8.56 8.98 -0.04
N TYR A 284 -9.80 8.48 -0.11
CA TYR A 284 -10.37 7.58 0.90
C TYR A 284 -9.53 6.31 1.05
N ARG A 285 -9.24 5.61 -0.05
CA ARG A 285 -8.42 4.39 -0.06
C ARG A 285 -7.03 4.63 0.56
N ASP A 286 -6.39 5.73 0.19
CA ASP A 286 -5.05 6.09 0.67
C ASP A 286 -5.09 6.45 2.17
N GLY A 287 -6.15 7.13 2.65
CA GLY A 287 -6.37 7.40 4.07
C GLY A 287 -6.64 6.13 4.88
N LEU A 288 -7.45 5.22 4.33
CA LEU A 288 -7.71 3.91 4.91
C LEU A 288 -6.43 3.07 5.05
N LEU A 289 -5.53 3.15 4.06
CA LEU A 289 -4.23 2.48 4.11
C LEU A 289 -3.38 2.99 5.30
N LEU A 290 -3.35 4.30 5.55
CA LEU A 290 -2.64 4.87 6.70
C LEU A 290 -3.23 4.40 8.03
N ALA A 291 -4.55 4.55 8.21
CA ALA A 291 -5.24 4.15 9.44
C ALA A 291 -5.08 2.64 9.71
N LEU A 292 -5.22 1.81 8.68
CA LEU A 292 -5.10 0.37 8.83
C LEU A 292 -3.67 -0.08 9.10
N ALA A 293 -2.65 0.55 8.49
CA ALA A 293 -1.26 0.19 8.75
C ALA A 293 -0.81 0.55 10.17
N ALA A 294 -1.41 1.57 10.79
CA ALA A 294 -1.18 1.90 12.20
C ALA A 294 -1.93 0.92 13.13
N ALA A 295 -3.21 0.63 12.85
CA ALA A 295 -4.03 -0.25 13.69
C ALA A 295 -3.68 -1.75 13.56
N LEU A 296 -3.21 -2.15 12.38
CA LEU A 296 -2.75 -3.49 12.06
C LEU A 296 -1.35 -3.36 11.42
N PRO A 297 -0.28 -3.24 12.24
CA PRO A 297 1.07 -2.96 11.78
C PRO A 297 1.71 -4.16 11.08
N GLU A 298 1.15 -4.55 9.95
CA GLU A 298 1.56 -5.65 9.12
C GLU A 298 2.47 -5.21 7.98
N ARG A 299 3.23 -6.15 7.42
CA ARG A 299 4.04 -5.84 6.23
C ARG A 299 3.14 -5.55 5.03
N ALA A 300 3.63 -4.73 4.09
CA ALA A 300 2.90 -4.38 2.86
C ALA A 300 2.31 -5.59 2.12
N ARG A 301 3.03 -6.74 2.08
CA ARG A 301 2.51 -8.00 1.53
C ARG A 301 1.21 -8.46 2.17
N ALA A 302 1.14 -8.43 3.51
CA ALA A 302 -0.03 -8.86 4.25
C ALA A 302 -1.18 -7.86 4.09
N LEU A 303 -0.89 -6.55 4.14
CA LEU A 303 -1.89 -5.50 3.87
C LEU A 303 -2.45 -5.60 2.45
N SER A 304 -1.62 -5.87 1.44
CA SER A 304 -2.07 -6.03 0.04
C SER A 304 -2.96 -7.25 -0.18
N ALA A 305 -2.99 -8.20 0.76
CA ALA A 305 -3.82 -9.39 0.72
C ALA A 305 -5.18 -9.20 1.41
N LEU A 306 -5.48 -7.99 1.91
CA LEU A 306 -6.75 -7.71 2.57
C LEU A 306 -7.88 -7.60 1.53
N ALA A 307 -8.95 -8.36 1.78
CA ALA A 307 -10.15 -8.43 0.98
C ALA A 307 -11.35 -8.70 1.88
N PHE A 308 -12.45 -8.00 1.63
CA PHE A 308 -13.72 -8.22 2.33
C PHE A 308 -14.17 -9.67 2.16
N GLU A 309 -14.72 -10.24 3.24
CA GLU A 309 -15.27 -11.60 3.30
C GLU A 309 -14.29 -12.74 2.99
N ALA A 310 -13.00 -12.43 2.85
CA ALA A 310 -11.96 -13.43 2.63
C ALA A 310 -10.89 -13.34 3.72
N THR A 311 -10.33 -12.15 3.93
CA THR A 311 -9.22 -11.93 4.88
C THR A 311 -9.50 -10.80 5.86
N LEU A 312 -10.57 -10.03 5.63
CA LEU A 312 -11.09 -8.99 6.51
C LEU A 312 -12.62 -9.14 6.60
N TYR A 313 -13.13 -9.16 7.84
CA TYR A 313 -14.55 -9.28 8.15
C TYR A 313 -14.94 -8.16 9.11
N LEU A 314 -16.07 -7.51 8.82
CA LEU A 314 -16.70 -6.52 9.69
C LEU A 314 -17.75 -7.26 10.53
N GLU A 315 -17.59 -7.22 11.84
CA GLU A 315 -18.48 -7.88 12.80
C GLU A 315 -19.37 -6.83 13.50
N ALA A 316 -20.37 -7.29 14.25
CA ALA A 316 -21.18 -6.41 15.07
C ALA A 316 -20.34 -5.62 16.09
N ASP A 317 -20.94 -4.54 16.61
CA ASP A 317 -20.43 -3.73 17.71
C ASP A 317 -19.08 -3.03 17.45
N GLY A 318 -18.59 -2.99 16.21
CA GLY A 318 -17.33 -2.33 15.86
C GLY A 318 -16.10 -3.23 15.86
N PHE A 319 -16.30 -4.55 15.97
CA PHE A 319 -15.21 -5.52 15.86
C PHE A 319 -14.78 -5.72 14.40
N ILE A 320 -13.48 -5.79 14.18
CA ILE A 320 -12.88 -6.12 12.89
C ILE A 320 -12.05 -7.40 13.07
N ARG A 321 -12.37 -8.43 12.28
CA ARG A 321 -11.64 -9.69 12.27
C ARG A 321 -10.77 -9.80 11.03
N PHE A 322 -9.51 -10.15 11.24
CA PHE A 322 -8.53 -10.41 10.19
C PHE A 322 -8.20 -11.91 10.15
N ALA A 323 -8.19 -12.49 8.95
CA ALA A 323 -7.79 -13.86 8.68
C ALA A 323 -6.80 -13.87 7.50
N ILE A 324 -5.54 -13.53 7.77
CA ILE A 324 -4.52 -13.38 6.72
C ILE A 324 -3.86 -14.75 6.47
N PRO A 325 -3.90 -15.28 5.23
CA PRO A 325 -3.32 -16.58 4.95
C PRO A 325 -1.80 -16.57 5.11
N ALA A 326 -1.22 -17.71 5.51
CA ALA A 326 0.23 -17.83 5.71
C ALA A 326 1.05 -17.47 4.46
N GLU A 327 0.47 -17.62 3.27
CA GLU A 327 1.05 -17.20 2.00
C GLU A 327 1.32 -15.70 1.89
N ALA A 328 0.51 -14.87 2.55
CA ALA A 328 0.66 -13.42 2.59
C ALA A 328 1.63 -12.96 3.70
N LEU A 329 2.04 -13.87 4.59
CA LEU A 329 2.95 -13.59 5.70
C LEU A 329 4.41 -13.87 5.33
N LYS A 330 5.34 -13.22 6.05
CA LYS A 330 6.78 -13.55 5.97
C LYS A 330 7.03 -14.86 6.72
N ARG A 331 6.99 -15.96 5.98
CA ARG A 331 7.34 -17.30 6.48
C ARG A 331 8.22 -18.02 5.46
N VAL A 332 8.99 -18.98 5.96
CA VAL A 332 9.69 -19.95 5.11
C VAL A 332 8.67 -20.67 4.23
N GLU A 333 8.98 -20.87 2.95
CA GLU A 333 8.00 -21.29 1.93
C GLU A 333 7.30 -22.61 2.30
N ARG A 334 8.02 -23.57 2.89
CA ARG A 334 7.46 -24.85 3.37
C ARG A 334 6.37 -24.66 4.44
N ARG A 335 6.42 -23.59 5.25
CA ARG A 335 5.46 -23.28 6.31
C ARG A 335 4.26 -22.45 5.84
N LYS A 336 4.20 -22.10 4.56
CA LYS A 336 3.08 -21.31 4.01
C LYS A 336 1.80 -22.11 3.75
N ALA A 337 1.87 -23.44 3.84
CA ALA A 337 0.70 -24.31 3.89
C ALA A 337 0.10 -24.45 5.31
N GLY A 338 0.74 -23.86 6.33
CA GLY A 338 0.31 -23.92 7.71
C GLY A 338 -0.71 -22.83 8.10
N PRO A 339 -1.04 -22.71 9.40
CA PRO A 339 -2.06 -21.78 9.88
C PRO A 339 -1.68 -20.33 9.57
N GLY A 340 -2.67 -19.54 9.16
CA GLY A 340 -2.52 -18.11 8.87
C GLY A 340 -2.28 -17.26 10.11
N PHE A 341 -2.64 -16.00 10.01
CA PHE A 341 -2.75 -15.07 11.11
C PHE A 341 -4.21 -14.71 11.33
N HIS A 342 -4.63 -14.79 12.58
CA HIS A 342 -5.96 -14.38 13.00
C HIS A 342 -5.83 -13.32 14.08
N ALA A 343 -6.58 -12.23 13.94
CA ALA A 343 -6.71 -11.21 14.95
C ALA A 343 -8.13 -10.66 14.93
N ARG A 344 -8.57 -10.19 16.09
CA ARG A 344 -9.84 -9.50 16.27
C ARG A 344 -9.55 -8.26 17.10
N ILE A 345 -9.92 -7.10 16.58
CA ILE A 345 -9.73 -5.82 17.26
C ILE A 345 -11.07 -5.09 17.37
N MET A 346 -11.26 -4.36 18.47
CA MET A 346 -12.34 -3.38 18.59
C MET A 346 -11.81 -2.03 18.14
N ASN A 347 -12.39 -1.44 17.09
CA ASN A 347 -12.05 -0.08 16.68
C ASN A 347 -13.23 0.54 15.91
N LEU A 348 -14.09 1.27 16.63
CA LEU A 348 -15.30 1.86 16.09
C LEU A 348 -15.03 2.84 14.92
N ARG A 349 -13.99 3.67 15.02
CA ARG A 349 -13.64 4.65 13.98
C ARG A 349 -13.23 3.96 12.68
N LEU A 350 -12.32 2.98 12.77
CA LEU A 350 -11.86 2.21 11.62
C LEU A 350 -12.97 1.31 11.06
N HIS A 351 -13.79 0.73 11.93
CA HIS A 351 -14.93 -0.10 11.52
C HIS A 351 -15.92 0.72 10.70
N ARG A 352 -16.33 1.90 11.18
CA ARG A 352 -17.19 2.83 10.43
C ARG A 352 -16.56 3.18 9.08
N ALA A 353 -15.27 3.49 9.06
CA ALA A 353 -14.56 3.84 7.82
C ALA A 353 -14.54 2.67 6.82
N LEU A 354 -14.33 1.43 7.29
CA LEU A 354 -14.39 0.24 6.43
C LEU A 354 -15.80 -0.01 5.88
N THR A 355 -16.84 0.23 6.67
CA THR A 355 -18.23 0.14 6.22
C THR A 355 -18.54 1.16 5.14
N VAL A 356 -18.16 2.42 5.35
CA VAL A 356 -18.34 3.49 4.36
C VAL A 356 -17.52 3.19 3.10
N TRP A 357 -16.25 2.79 3.25
CA TRP A 357 -15.41 2.38 2.13
C TRP A 357 -16.11 1.30 1.27
N ARG A 358 -16.56 0.20 1.89
CA ARG A 358 -17.20 -0.92 1.21
C ARG A 358 -18.45 -0.49 0.43
N ARG A 359 -19.29 0.36 1.03
CA ARG A 359 -20.57 0.76 0.48
C ARG A 359 -20.45 1.86 -0.57
N ASP A 360 -19.64 2.88 -0.31
CA ASP A 360 -19.74 4.16 -1.02
C ASP A 360 -18.60 4.42 -2.01
N PHE A 361 -17.38 3.99 -1.69
CA PHE A 361 -16.19 4.39 -2.45
C PHE A 361 -15.53 3.21 -3.17
N ARG A 362 -15.59 2.01 -2.58
CA ARG A 362 -15.03 0.80 -3.17
C ARG A 362 -15.70 0.43 -4.51
N PRO A 363 -17.02 0.55 -4.69
CA PRO A 363 -17.68 0.24 -5.97
C PRO A 363 -17.28 1.19 -7.10
N MET A 364 -16.80 2.40 -6.79
CA MET A 364 -16.28 3.32 -7.80
C MET A 364 -15.03 2.80 -8.51
N PHE A 365 -14.39 1.78 -7.93
CA PHE A 365 -13.27 1.12 -8.55
C PHE A 365 -13.74 -0.01 -9.47
N ASP A 366 -14.32 -1.05 -8.88
CA ASP A 366 -14.81 -2.27 -9.54
C ASP A 366 -15.65 -3.07 -8.53
N ASP A 367 -16.19 -4.22 -8.94
CA ASP A 367 -17.00 -5.09 -8.07
C ASP A 367 -16.15 -6.08 -7.24
N GLY A 368 -14.84 -5.90 -7.21
CA GLY A 368 -13.92 -6.78 -6.50
C GLY A 368 -13.97 -6.65 -4.98
N ALA A 369 -13.49 -7.68 -4.29
CA ALA A 369 -13.45 -7.71 -2.82
C ALA A 369 -12.18 -7.09 -2.21
N TRP A 370 -11.13 -6.86 -2.99
CA TRP A 370 -9.84 -6.37 -2.48
C TRP A 370 -9.97 -5.01 -1.81
N LEU A 371 -9.39 -4.85 -0.63
CA LEU A 371 -9.50 -3.62 0.15
C LEU A 371 -8.84 -2.43 -0.56
N PHE A 372 -7.66 -2.66 -1.13
CA PHE A 372 -6.89 -1.65 -1.84
C PHE A 372 -6.97 -1.86 -3.35
N ALA A 373 -8.07 -1.45 -3.95
CA ALA A 373 -8.28 -1.55 -5.40
C ALA A 373 -7.28 -0.68 -6.18
N SER A 374 -6.78 -1.21 -7.30
CA SER A 374 -5.95 -0.45 -8.24
C SER A 374 -6.81 0.55 -8.98
N ARG A 375 -6.27 1.76 -9.20
CA ARG A 375 -6.90 2.77 -10.07
C ARG A 375 -6.67 2.47 -11.55
N ILE A 376 -5.58 1.77 -11.89
CA ILE A 376 -5.10 1.59 -13.26
C ILE A 376 -5.52 0.25 -13.86
N ASN A 377 -5.55 -0.81 -13.05
CA ASN A 377 -5.92 -2.15 -13.51
C ASN A 377 -7.25 -2.52 -12.88
N ARG A 378 -8.25 -2.87 -13.70
CA ARG A 378 -9.56 -3.28 -13.23
C ARG A 378 -9.43 -4.65 -12.54
N ASP A 379 -10.24 -4.90 -11.51
CA ASP A 379 -10.34 -6.19 -10.81
C ASP A 379 -9.05 -6.66 -10.12
N HIS A 380 -8.10 -5.74 -9.95
CA HIS A 380 -6.79 -6.00 -9.37
C HIS A 380 -6.55 -5.12 -8.15
N SER A 381 -5.96 -5.70 -7.10
CA SER A 381 -5.46 -4.95 -5.96
C SER A 381 -4.16 -4.20 -6.27
N LEU A 382 -3.85 -3.20 -5.45
CA LEU A 382 -2.50 -2.66 -5.36
C LEU A 382 -1.54 -3.78 -4.95
N THR A 383 -0.46 -3.94 -5.74
CA THR A 383 0.62 -4.86 -5.38
C THR A 383 1.34 -4.39 -4.12
N GLU A 384 2.06 -5.28 -3.45
CA GLU A 384 2.94 -4.95 -2.31
C GLU A 384 3.82 -3.73 -2.58
N GLY A 385 4.45 -3.66 -3.77
CA GLY A 385 5.31 -2.56 -4.16
C GLY A 385 4.55 -1.25 -4.39
N SER A 386 3.41 -1.32 -5.08
CA SER A 386 2.55 -0.16 -5.33
C SER A 386 1.98 0.40 -4.03
N LEU A 387 1.53 -0.46 -3.12
CA LEU A 387 1.02 -0.08 -1.80
C LEU A 387 2.12 0.61 -0.97
N GLY A 388 3.33 0.06 -0.97
CA GLY A 388 4.49 0.67 -0.29
C GLY A 388 4.84 2.05 -0.85
N GLU A 389 4.74 2.25 -2.16
CA GLU A 389 5.00 3.56 -2.77
C GLU A 389 3.89 4.58 -2.50
N VAL A 390 2.62 4.15 -2.59
CA VAL A 390 1.47 4.98 -2.20
C VAL A 390 1.64 5.46 -0.77
N PHE A 391 1.94 4.55 0.16
CA PHE A 391 2.15 4.89 1.56
C PHE A 391 3.23 5.97 1.73
N ARG A 392 4.43 5.74 1.18
CA ARG A 392 5.56 6.69 1.26
C ARG A 392 5.24 8.07 0.67
N ARG A 393 4.57 8.09 -0.48
CA ARG A 393 4.15 9.33 -1.15
C ARG A 393 3.14 10.09 -0.29
N VAL A 394 2.15 9.40 0.27
CA VAL A 394 1.08 10.00 1.06
C VAL A 394 1.62 10.53 2.38
N THR A 395 2.46 9.78 3.10
CA THR A 395 3.04 10.29 4.36
C THR A 395 3.96 11.48 4.09
N LEU A 396 4.75 11.47 3.01
CA LEU A 396 5.56 12.63 2.66
C LEU A 396 4.69 13.86 2.40
N ALA A 397 3.62 13.70 1.63
CA ALA A 397 2.72 14.80 1.27
C ALA A 397 1.89 15.35 2.45
N LYS A 398 1.39 14.47 3.33
CA LYS A 398 0.48 14.85 4.42
C LYS A 398 1.16 15.07 5.78
N LEU A 399 2.35 14.50 5.98
CA LEU A 399 3.07 14.54 7.27
C LEU A 399 4.47 15.15 7.16
N GLY A 400 4.94 15.49 5.95
CA GLY A 400 6.29 16.01 5.72
C GLY A 400 7.40 14.96 5.88
N CYS A 401 7.05 13.71 6.22
CA CYS A 401 8.01 12.63 6.45
C CYS A 401 7.71 11.42 5.55
N ARG A 402 8.73 10.95 4.84
CA ARG A 402 8.65 9.76 3.99
C ARG A 402 8.83 8.50 4.84
N ILE A 403 7.71 7.93 5.29
CA ILE A 403 7.64 6.72 6.12
C ILE A 403 7.25 5.55 5.22
N SER A 404 7.93 4.41 5.33
CA SER A 404 7.50 3.18 4.68
C SER A 404 6.53 2.37 5.55
N VAL A 405 5.80 1.43 4.94
CA VAL A 405 4.98 0.45 5.69
C VAL A 405 5.81 -0.37 6.68
N HIS A 406 7.14 -0.45 6.50
CA HIS A 406 8.00 -1.06 7.49
C HIS A 406 8.28 -0.12 8.67
N ASP A 407 8.52 1.17 8.40
CA ASP A 407 8.85 2.18 9.41
C ASP A 407 7.66 2.42 10.37
N ILE A 408 6.42 2.41 9.87
CA ILE A 408 5.22 2.55 10.72
C ILE A 408 5.11 1.44 11.78
N ARG A 409 5.61 0.23 11.48
CA ARG A 409 5.68 -0.85 12.49
C ARG A 409 6.61 -0.48 13.64
N GLY A 410 7.70 0.22 13.34
CA GLY A 410 8.60 0.75 14.36
C GLY A 410 7.93 1.85 15.16
N CYS A 411 7.26 2.81 14.48
CA CYS A 411 6.50 3.87 15.15
C CYS A 411 5.45 3.31 16.13
N VAL A 412 4.72 2.25 15.75
CA VAL A 412 3.75 1.59 16.63
C VAL A 412 4.43 0.94 17.83
N ALA A 413 5.56 0.24 17.65
CA ALA A 413 6.30 -0.32 18.77
C ALA A 413 6.83 0.75 19.72
N THR A 414 7.43 1.82 19.17
CA THR A 414 7.95 2.93 19.96
C THR A 414 6.83 3.60 20.76
N GLU A 415 5.69 3.93 20.14
CA GLU A 415 4.56 4.55 20.85
C GLU A 415 3.98 3.65 21.94
N ILE A 416 3.87 2.33 21.72
CA ILE A 416 3.45 1.37 22.76
C ILE A 416 4.42 1.38 23.96
N ILE A 417 5.72 1.38 23.68
CA ILE A 417 6.77 1.39 24.72
C ILE A 417 6.75 2.70 25.48
N GLU A 418 6.69 3.83 24.77
CA GLU A 418 6.63 5.17 25.36
C GLU A 418 5.38 5.35 26.24
N THR A 419 4.22 4.84 25.79
CA THR A 419 2.97 4.96 26.55
C THR A 419 2.92 4.02 27.76
N ASN A 420 3.57 2.86 27.68
CA ASN A 420 3.57 1.86 28.75
C ASN A 420 4.99 1.34 29.03
N PRO A 421 5.91 2.11 29.65
CA PRO A 421 7.31 1.71 29.76
C PRO A 421 7.54 0.33 30.41
N SER A 422 6.72 -0.04 31.39
CA SER A 422 6.85 -1.31 32.14
C SER A 422 6.38 -2.56 31.38
N THR A 423 5.32 -2.46 30.56
CA THR A 423 4.71 -3.61 29.86
C THR A 423 4.80 -3.52 28.33
N GLY A 424 5.12 -2.33 27.83
CA GLY A 424 5.15 -1.94 26.43
C GLY A 424 6.08 -2.79 25.57
N PRO A 425 7.32 -3.15 25.99
CA PRO A 425 8.17 -4.02 25.20
C PRO A 425 7.54 -5.40 24.91
N ALA A 426 6.84 -5.98 25.89
CA ALA A 426 6.14 -7.25 25.70
C ALA A 426 4.91 -7.09 24.80
N GLN A 427 4.14 -6.02 24.98
CA GLN A 427 2.99 -5.69 24.14
C GLN A 427 3.40 -5.42 22.69
N ALA A 428 4.44 -4.61 22.46
CA ALA A 428 5.00 -4.31 21.15
C ALA A 428 5.50 -5.59 20.45
N ALA A 429 6.18 -6.48 21.18
CA ALA A 429 6.60 -7.77 20.63
C ALA A 429 5.41 -8.64 20.20
N ALA A 430 4.32 -8.64 20.98
CA ALA A 430 3.09 -9.37 20.64
C ALA A 430 2.39 -8.77 19.41
N VAL A 431 2.21 -7.44 19.38
CA VAL A 431 1.59 -6.71 18.26
C VAL A 431 2.38 -6.89 16.97
N LEU A 432 3.71 -6.79 17.02
CA LEU A 432 4.57 -6.95 15.84
C LEU A 432 4.86 -8.41 15.48
N ARG A 433 4.52 -9.35 16.37
CA ARG A 433 4.75 -10.79 16.25
C ARG A 433 6.22 -11.13 16.03
N HIS A 434 7.08 -10.50 16.82
CA HIS A 434 8.49 -10.85 16.83
C HIS A 434 8.68 -12.18 17.59
N ARG A 435 9.33 -13.15 16.93
CA ARG A 435 9.66 -14.43 17.54
C ARG A 435 10.74 -14.29 18.62
N ASP A 436 11.61 -13.31 18.45
CA ASP A 436 12.70 -12.99 19.37
C ASP A 436 12.48 -11.60 19.95
N ARG A 437 12.37 -11.51 21.28
CA ARG A 437 12.18 -10.24 22.00
C ARG A 437 13.37 -9.30 21.83
N ARG A 438 14.58 -9.84 21.56
CA ARG A 438 15.78 -9.05 21.28
C ARG A 438 15.62 -8.19 20.03
N VAL A 439 14.81 -8.62 19.05
CA VAL A 439 14.52 -7.83 17.85
C VAL A 439 13.70 -6.59 18.18
N THR A 440 12.77 -6.67 19.13
CA THR A 440 12.00 -5.50 19.61
C THR A 440 12.92 -4.52 20.35
N HIS A 441 13.76 -5.02 21.26
CA HIS A 441 14.64 -4.19 22.07
C HIS A 441 15.82 -3.58 21.29
N ALA A 442 16.38 -4.28 20.30
CA ALA A 442 17.56 -3.82 19.57
C ALA A 442 17.26 -2.93 18.35
N PHE A 443 16.03 -2.96 17.82
CA PHE A 443 15.68 -2.26 16.57
C PHE A 443 14.48 -1.31 16.66
N TYR A 444 13.73 -1.32 17.76
CA TYR A 444 12.48 -0.56 17.87
C TYR A 444 12.32 0.22 19.19
N ASP A 445 13.25 0.03 20.13
CA ASP A 445 13.36 0.88 21.31
C ASP A 445 14.10 2.16 20.92
N HIS A 446 13.32 3.17 20.52
CA HIS A 446 13.76 4.54 20.30
C HIS A 446 13.06 5.48 21.30
N ALA A 447 12.58 4.93 22.42
CA ALA A 447 11.78 5.62 23.43
C ALA A 447 12.61 6.59 24.30
N GLU A 448 13.52 7.35 23.69
CA GLU A 448 14.36 8.32 24.39
C GLU A 448 13.55 9.55 24.83
N GLY A 449 12.49 9.91 24.09
CA GLY A 449 11.73 11.14 24.32
C GLY A 449 10.94 11.16 25.63
N LEU A 450 10.20 10.09 25.94
CA LEU A 450 9.39 10.02 27.17
C LEU A 450 10.24 9.65 28.40
N VAL A 451 11.29 8.84 28.23
CA VAL A 451 12.26 8.55 29.31
C VAL A 451 12.97 9.82 29.76
N ALA A 452 13.38 10.70 28.83
CA ALA A 452 13.98 12.00 29.15
C ALA A 452 13.01 12.94 29.91
N CYS A 453 11.71 12.90 29.61
CA CYS A 453 10.69 13.67 30.32
C CYS A 453 10.34 13.08 31.70
N THR A 454 10.29 11.75 31.86
CA THR A 454 10.03 11.11 33.18
C THR A 454 11.15 11.34 34.19
N GLY A 455 12.36 11.68 33.73
CA GLY A 455 13.43 12.16 34.63
C GLY A 455 13.05 13.44 35.37
N TRP A 456 12.17 14.28 34.80
CA TRP A 456 11.64 15.46 35.46
C TRP A 456 10.53 15.15 36.46
N ASP A 457 9.81 14.03 36.35
CA ASP A 457 8.79 13.69 37.33
C ASP A 457 9.39 13.48 38.72
N ALA A 458 10.62 12.94 38.82
CA ALA A 458 11.36 12.83 40.08
C ALA A 458 11.77 14.20 40.65
N VAL A 459 12.13 15.15 39.77
CA VAL A 459 12.50 16.53 40.12
C VAL A 459 11.27 17.35 40.53
N LEU A 460 10.14 17.16 39.84
CA LEU A 460 8.88 17.89 40.06
C LEU A 460 8.05 17.30 41.21
N SER A 461 8.17 15.99 41.50
CA SER A 461 7.50 15.32 42.62
C SER A 461 8.22 15.49 43.97
N GLY A 462 9.20 16.40 44.06
CA GLY A 462 9.81 16.81 45.33
C GLY A 462 10.81 15.82 45.93
N GLY A 463 11.40 14.93 45.14
CA GLY A 463 12.40 13.96 45.58
C GLY A 463 13.84 14.47 45.56
N ALA A 464 14.11 15.68 46.06
CA ALA A 464 15.47 16.21 46.23
C ALA A 464 15.67 16.70 47.67
N SER A 465 15.78 15.75 48.60
CA SER A 465 16.55 15.96 49.83
C SER A 465 17.99 15.55 49.53
N GLY A 466 18.84 16.53 49.20
CA GLY A 466 20.29 16.35 49.08
C GLY A 466 20.89 17.15 47.91
N ASP A 467 21.49 18.29 48.26
CA ASP A 467 22.28 19.23 47.44
C ASP A 467 21.64 19.82 46.17
N ARG A 468 21.26 21.11 46.31
CA ARG A 468 21.12 22.03 45.18
C ARG A 468 22.48 22.19 44.51
N PRO A 469 22.65 21.94 43.21
CA PRO A 469 23.76 22.53 42.49
C PRO A 469 23.54 24.03 42.40
N ASP A 470 24.54 24.81 42.80
CA ASP A 470 24.60 26.26 42.61
C ASP A 470 24.28 26.60 41.16
N LEU A 471 23.19 27.35 40.97
CA LEU A 471 22.92 28.10 39.75
C LEU A 471 23.57 29.47 39.89
N ASP A 472 24.89 29.48 40.02
CA ASP A 472 25.72 30.64 39.71
C ASP A 472 26.61 30.25 38.55
N LEU A 473 26.35 30.87 37.40
CA LEU A 473 27.28 31.24 36.33
C LEU A 473 26.45 31.42 35.05
N LEU A 474 25.93 32.63 34.87
CA LEU A 474 26.02 33.40 33.63
C LEU A 474 25.58 34.84 33.94
N SER A 475 26.44 35.54 34.68
CA SER A 475 26.54 36.99 34.68
C SER A 475 27.92 37.36 34.13
N ASP A 476 27.91 38.08 33.01
CA ASP A 476 28.95 39.00 32.51
C ASP A 476 30.40 38.50 32.37
N THR A 477 30.75 38.06 31.16
CA THR A 477 31.80 38.68 30.30
C THR A 477 31.79 38.11 28.89
#